data_AF-D6EBC2-F1
#
_entry.id   AF-D6EBC2-F1
#
_cell.length_a   1.000
_cell.length_b   1.000
_cell.length_c   1.000
_cell.angle_alpha   90.00
_cell.angle_beta   90.00
_cell.angle_gamma   90.00
#
_symmetry.space_group_name_H-M   'P 1'
#
loop_
_entity.id
_entity.type
_entity.pdbx_description
1 polymer ?
#
loop_
_entity_poly.entity_id
_entity_poly.type
_entity_poly.pdbx_seq_one_letter_code
_entity_poly.pdbx_strand_id
1 'polypeptide(L)'
;MANCWERRGCDDEMMSRCPHNTPGEPCPADCHYAACDRPTHVVATDFAVLLNPERYYDAAVKEVCRFCEHFLEHGPDLADAPADGSRAGNPNRFLL
;
A
#
# COMPACT_ATOMS: atom_id res chain seq x y z
N MET A 1 -11.07 2.02 -14.02
CA MET A 1 -11.16 2.54 -12.63
C MET A 1 -9.97 1.98 -11.89
N ALA A 2 -9.16 2.81 -11.22
CA ALA A 2 -8.04 2.32 -10.42
C ALA A 2 -8.53 1.47 -9.24
N ASN A 3 -7.83 0.37 -8.94
CA ASN A 3 -8.10 -0.52 -7.81
C ASN A 3 -7.99 0.24 -6.48
N CYS A 4 -8.49 -0.34 -5.39
CA CYS A 4 -8.52 0.39 -4.13
C CYS A 4 -7.12 0.67 -3.57
N TRP A 5 -6.19 -0.29 -3.71
CA TRP A 5 -4.79 -0.24 -3.26
C TRP A 5 -3.87 0.61 -4.16
N GLU A 6 -4.33 1.01 -5.34
CA GLU A 6 -3.62 1.93 -6.25
C GLU A 6 -3.87 3.41 -5.87
N ARG A 7 -4.68 3.68 -4.84
CA ARG A 7 -5.11 5.04 -4.48
C ARG A 7 -4.56 5.46 -3.13
N ARG A 8 -4.02 6.68 -3.06
CA ARG A 8 -3.58 7.33 -1.80
C ARG A 8 -4.73 7.75 -0.88
N GLY A 9 -5.98 7.76 -1.32
CA GLY A 9 -7.14 8.17 -0.50
C GLY A 9 -7.23 9.69 -0.21
N CYS A 10 -6.13 10.44 -0.31
CA CYS A 10 -6.13 11.90 -0.41
C CYS A 10 -6.81 12.35 -1.72
N ASP A 11 -7.47 13.51 -1.70
CA ASP A 11 -7.95 14.18 -2.91
C ASP A 11 -6.79 14.78 -3.75
N ASP A 12 -7.10 15.24 -4.96
CA ASP A 12 -6.11 15.73 -5.92
C ASP A 12 -5.37 16.97 -5.42
N GLU A 13 -6.05 17.87 -4.70
CA GLU A 13 -5.44 19.09 -4.17
C GLU A 13 -4.41 18.73 -3.08
N MET A 14 -4.79 17.89 -2.15
CA MET A 14 -3.94 17.40 -1.08
C MET A 14 -2.77 16.59 -1.63
N MET A 15 -3.01 15.69 -2.59
CA MET A 15 -1.94 14.93 -3.24
C MET A 15 -0.92 15.86 -3.90
N SER A 16 -1.37 16.95 -4.54
CA SER A 16 -0.46 17.89 -5.20
C SER A 16 0.49 18.65 -4.25
N ARG A 17 0.16 18.71 -2.95
CA ARG A 17 0.91 19.46 -1.93
C ARG A 17 1.50 18.58 -0.82
N CYS A 18 1.13 17.30 -0.79
CA CYS A 18 1.52 16.39 0.28
C CYS A 18 3.04 16.11 0.24
N PRO A 19 3.77 16.25 1.35
CA PRO A 19 5.21 16.00 1.40
C PRO A 19 5.60 14.54 1.11
N HIS A 20 4.65 13.60 1.24
CA HIS A 20 4.85 12.17 1.00
C HIS A 20 4.28 11.68 -0.34
N ASN A 21 3.79 12.58 -1.21
CA ASN A 21 3.42 12.23 -2.58
C ASN A 21 4.66 12.19 -3.50
N THR A 22 5.74 11.58 -3.01
CA THR A 22 6.97 11.39 -3.77
C THR A 22 6.76 10.23 -4.74
N PRO A 23 7.10 10.38 -6.04
CA PRO A 23 7.00 9.30 -7.01
C PRO A 23 7.73 8.05 -6.53
N GLY A 24 7.03 6.91 -6.55
CA GLY A 24 7.58 5.62 -6.13
C GLY A 24 7.54 5.35 -4.62
N GLU A 25 7.34 6.35 -3.75
CA GLU A 25 7.26 6.14 -2.30
C GLU A 25 5.82 5.84 -1.84
N PRO A 26 5.59 4.83 -1.00
CA PRO A 26 4.27 4.59 -0.43
C PRO A 26 3.86 5.72 0.55
N CYS A 27 2.56 5.93 0.71
CA CYS A 27 2.01 6.78 1.77
C CYS A 27 2.31 6.14 3.13
N PRO A 28 2.97 6.84 4.06
CA PRO A 28 3.44 6.25 5.31
C PRO A 28 2.28 5.89 6.24
N ALA A 29 2.47 4.84 7.06
CA ALA A 29 1.42 4.28 7.90
C ALA A 29 0.87 5.24 8.97
N ASP A 30 1.70 6.16 9.43
CA ASP A 30 1.40 7.16 10.47
C ASP A 30 0.85 8.48 9.90
N CYS A 31 0.68 8.59 8.58
CA CYS A 31 0.05 9.75 7.97
C CYS A 31 -1.40 9.89 8.44
N HIS A 32 -1.78 11.08 8.88
CA HIS A 32 -3.16 11.39 9.29
C HIS A 32 -4.19 11.08 8.19
N TYR A 33 -3.80 11.20 6.93
CA TYR A 33 -4.63 10.94 5.75
C TYR A 33 -4.45 9.52 5.17
N ALA A 34 -3.58 8.69 5.75
CA ALA A 34 -3.44 7.30 5.33
C ALA A 34 -4.61 6.43 5.82
N ALA A 35 -5.31 6.83 6.89
CA ALA A 35 -6.51 6.15 7.36
C ALA A 35 -7.49 5.90 6.20
N CYS A 36 -8.06 4.70 6.14
CA CYS A 36 -9.02 4.31 5.13
C CYS A 36 -10.40 4.22 5.78
N ASP A 37 -11.36 4.98 5.25
CA ASP A 37 -12.75 5.04 5.70
C ASP A 37 -13.69 4.15 4.86
N ARG A 38 -13.13 3.43 3.89
CA ARG A 38 -13.93 2.58 3.00
C ARG A 38 -14.54 1.41 3.77
N PRO A 39 -15.79 1.01 3.46
CA PRO A 39 -16.43 -0.14 4.12
C PRO A 39 -15.67 -1.46 3.97
N THR A 40 -14.84 -1.59 2.93
CA THR A 40 -14.02 -2.78 2.69
C THR A 40 -12.72 -2.82 3.51
N HIS A 41 -12.38 -1.74 4.24
CA HIS A 41 -11.18 -1.71 5.03
C HIS A 41 -11.39 -2.44 6.36
N VAL A 42 -10.76 -3.61 6.48
CA VAL A 42 -10.73 -4.43 7.69
C VAL A 42 -9.29 -4.77 7.99
N VAL A 43 -8.84 -4.59 9.24
CA VAL A 43 -7.50 -5.02 9.66
C VAL A 43 -7.49 -6.54 9.73
N ALA A 44 -6.66 -7.17 8.92
CA ALA A 44 -6.51 -8.62 8.89
C ALA A 44 -5.96 -9.12 10.24
N THR A 45 -6.56 -10.18 10.74
CA THR A 45 -6.16 -10.84 12.00
C THR A 45 -5.73 -12.29 11.79
N ASP A 46 -6.06 -12.88 10.65
CA ASP A 46 -5.61 -14.22 10.27
C ASP A 46 -4.15 -14.19 9.80
N PHE A 47 -3.30 -14.99 10.46
CA PHE A 47 -1.89 -15.12 10.11
C PHE A 47 -1.67 -15.73 8.72
N ALA A 48 -2.53 -16.63 8.26
CA ALA A 48 -2.42 -17.21 6.93
C ALA A 48 -2.57 -16.14 5.83
N VAL A 49 -3.44 -15.16 6.07
CA VAL A 49 -3.67 -14.02 5.19
C VAL A 49 -2.55 -12.99 5.32
N LEU A 50 -2.16 -12.63 6.55
CA LEU A 50 -1.12 -11.64 6.83
C LEU A 50 0.26 -12.05 6.30
N LEU A 51 0.58 -13.33 6.37
CA LEU A 51 1.92 -13.87 6.06
C LEU A 51 1.95 -14.65 4.74
N ASN A 52 0.96 -14.46 3.86
CA ASN A 52 0.92 -15.13 2.56
C ASN A 52 2.16 -14.73 1.71
N PRO A 53 3.11 -15.65 1.48
CA PRO A 53 4.33 -15.33 0.75
C PRO A 53 4.08 -15.08 -0.74
N GLU A 54 2.92 -15.44 -1.28
CA GLU A 54 2.57 -15.26 -2.69
C GLU A 54 2.01 -13.87 -2.98
N ARG A 55 1.66 -13.07 -1.97
CA ARG A 55 1.05 -11.75 -2.12
C ARG A 55 2.10 -10.68 -2.44
N TYR A 56 1.81 -9.80 -3.41
CA TYR A 56 2.69 -8.66 -3.71
C TYR A 56 2.34 -7.42 -2.88
N TYR A 57 2.87 -7.36 -1.65
CA TYR A 57 2.61 -6.30 -0.68
C TYR A 57 3.03 -4.89 -1.15
N ASP A 58 4.04 -4.78 -2.02
CA ASP A 58 4.54 -3.49 -2.49
C ASP A 58 3.63 -2.84 -3.55
N ALA A 59 2.61 -3.55 -4.06
CA ALA A 59 1.56 -2.93 -4.89
C ALA A 59 0.68 -1.95 -4.11
N ALA A 60 0.64 -2.05 -2.78
CA ALA A 60 -0.12 -1.14 -1.94
C ALA A 60 0.52 0.25 -1.91
N VAL A 61 -0.19 1.25 -2.43
CA VAL A 61 0.24 2.66 -2.37
C VAL A 61 0.27 3.19 -0.93
N LYS A 62 -0.53 2.65 -0.02
CA LYS A 62 -0.50 3.01 1.41
C LYS A 62 0.09 1.86 2.22
N GLU A 63 0.97 2.16 3.16
CA GLU A 63 1.52 1.15 4.06
C GLU A 63 0.44 0.47 4.92
N VAL A 64 -0.59 1.20 5.35
CA VAL A 64 -1.71 0.62 6.14
C VAL A 64 -2.47 -0.46 5.37
N CYS A 65 -2.48 -0.41 4.03
CA CYS A 65 -3.15 -1.42 3.23
C CYS A 65 -2.45 -2.78 3.27
N ARG A 66 -1.17 -2.86 3.66
CA ARG A 66 -0.43 -4.13 3.80
C ARG A 66 -0.96 -5.04 4.91
N PHE A 67 -1.85 -4.52 5.75
CA PHE A 67 -2.55 -5.27 6.80
C PHE A 67 -4.07 -5.23 6.62
N CYS A 68 -4.55 -4.77 5.46
CA CYS A 68 -5.98 -4.73 5.14
C CYS A 68 -6.41 -6.05 4.50
N GLU A 69 -7.38 -6.74 5.08
CA GLU A 69 -7.90 -8.02 4.60
C GLU A 69 -8.32 -7.97 3.14
N HIS A 70 -9.07 -6.95 2.74
CA HIS A 70 -9.49 -6.78 1.34
C HIS A 70 -8.32 -6.64 0.36
N PHE A 71 -7.21 -6.01 0.75
CA PHE A 71 -6.01 -5.96 -0.09
C PHE A 71 -5.31 -7.33 -0.12
N LEU A 72 -5.21 -8.00 1.03
CA LEU A 72 -4.51 -9.28 1.13
C LEU A 72 -5.26 -10.41 0.41
N GLU A 73 -6.58 -10.32 0.29
CA GLU A 73 -7.40 -11.29 -0.44
C GLU A 73 -7.51 -11.00 -1.94
N HIS A 74 -7.52 -9.74 -2.35
CA HIS A 74 -7.84 -9.35 -3.74
C HIS A 74 -6.74 -8.59 -4.48
N GLY A 75 -5.64 -8.27 -3.80
CA GLY A 75 -4.50 -7.61 -4.40
C GLY A 75 -3.79 -8.46 -5.46
N PRO A 76 -2.71 -7.95 -6.06
CA PRO A 76 -1.89 -8.70 -7.01
C PRO A 76 -0.99 -9.71 -6.30
N ASP A 77 -0.66 -10.81 -6.99
CA ASP A 77 0.31 -11.79 -6.51
C ASP A 77 1.74 -11.36 -6.89
N LEU A 78 2.75 -11.98 -6.28
CA LEU A 78 4.17 -11.77 -6.63
C LEU A 78 4.46 -12.10 -8.09
N ALA A 79 3.66 -12.98 -8.70
CA ALA A 79 3.76 -13.27 -10.14
C ALA A 79 3.42 -12.05 -11.01
N ASP A 80 2.63 -11.10 -10.49
CA ASP A 80 2.26 -9.86 -11.18
C ASP A 80 3.25 -8.72 -10.90
N ALA A 81 4.27 -8.95 -10.08
CA ALA A 81 5.23 -7.92 -9.71
C ALA A 81 6.05 -7.46 -10.93
N PRO A 82 6.48 -6.18 -10.97
CA PRO A 82 7.37 -5.67 -12.00
C PRO A 82 8.65 -6.51 -12.14
N ALA A 83 8.99 -6.89 -13.37
CA ALA A 83 10.15 -7.73 -13.67
C ALA A 83 11.50 -7.05 -13.37
N ASP A 84 11.53 -5.73 -13.19
CA ASP A 84 12.72 -4.96 -12.84
C ASP A 84 13.11 -5.08 -11.36
N GLY A 85 12.28 -5.77 -10.55
CA GLY A 85 12.53 -5.96 -9.12
C GLY A 85 12.45 -4.65 -8.32
N SER A 86 11.89 -3.59 -8.91
CA SER A 86 11.70 -2.32 -8.23
C SER A 86 10.72 -2.50 -7.07
N ARG A 87 11.14 -2.06 -5.89
CA ARG A 87 10.25 -1.94 -4.72
C ARG A 87 9.79 -0.50 -4.60
N ALA A 88 8.54 -0.33 -4.20
CA ALA A 88 8.03 0.99 -3.86
C ALA A 88 8.79 1.52 -2.63
N GLY A 89 9.44 2.65 -2.83
CA GLY A 89 10.11 3.44 -1.80
C GLY A 89 11.59 3.14 -1.59
N ASN A 90 12.22 3.96 -0.76
CA ASN A 90 13.65 3.90 -0.51
C ASN A 90 14.03 2.56 0.17
N PRO A 91 14.82 1.69 -0.49
CA PRO A 91 15.23 0.40 0.09
C PRO A 91 16.10 0.59 1.34
N ASN A 92 16.70 1.77 1.51
CA ASN A 92 17.54 2.15 2.64
C ASN A 92 16.79 2.98 3.68
N ARG A 93 15.45 3.08 3.66
CA ARG A 93 14.70 3.92 4.62
C ARG A 93 14.92 3.56 6.10
N PHE A 94 15.46 2.38 6.37
CA PHE A 94 15.77 1.89 7.72
C PHE A 94 17.28 1.89 8.03
N LEU A 95 18.12 2.27 7.07
CA LEU A 95 19.56 2.42 7.27
C LEU A 95 19.82 3.89 7.60
N LEU A 96 19.96 4.16 8.90
CA LEU A 96 20.39 5.45 9.45
C LEU A 96 21.86 5.71 9.13
#